data_AF-A0A399EE13-F1
#
_entry.id   AF-A0A399EE13-F1
#
_cell.length_a   1.000
_cell.length_b   1.000
_cell.length_c   1.000
_cell.angle_alpha   90.00
_cell.angle_beta   90.00
_cell.angle_gamma   90.00
#
_symmetry.space_group_name_H-M   'P 1'
#
loop_
_entity.id
_entity.type
_entity.pdbx_description
1 polymer ?
#
loop_
_entity_poly.entity_id
_entity_poly.type
_entity_poly.pdbx_seq_one_letter_code
_entity_poly.pdbx_strand_id
1 'polypeptide(L)'
;MNTLDVKLRLNNLHCFEEGDGIGSAEPYLWTVFFKIDGDTARVSPALALTGTATVRSTPGNQGDLPNHDVDPGENVPVPAAIGEFRTRLKPIPLEQPVGGVEEVGGVVGVIAVLMEEDNTPNSAIAKGHAALDKAVRESLDALVPTLNFAHQEPTDAEIEQMKARIGAAVTKAVKDDVSVWEWLGGFGNMDDRIGSEVFRFSHKELERAGAGGLEIRKRFKNEGDWELQGRVTASPVSTAVGRLQVTLRGIPAAAAVVPVRVTGPGFSKSVGRSTTLTDLPPGTYTITARTFTTGLPGKPTCRFHTPDLPTQQRTVAVGQTASVSVSYTSEPCGA
;
A
#
# COMPACT_ATOMS: atom_id res chain seq x y z
N MET A 1 -2.50 -12.18 -1.82
CA MET A 1 -2.04 -11.17 -0.85
C MET A 1 -3.15 -10.15 -0.68
N ASN A 2 -3.30 -9.57 0.50
CA ASN A 2 -4.36 -8.57 0.72
C ASN A 2 -3.86 -7.19 0.27
N THR A 3 -4.73 -6.31 -0.23
CA THR A 3 -4.37 -4.89 -0.19
C THR A 3 -4.27 -4.45 1.27
N LEU A 4 -3.24 -3.71 1.64
CA LEU A 4 -3.03 -3.24 3.00
C LEU A 4 -3.27 -1.73 3.11
N ASP A 5 -4.02 -1.29 4.12
CA ASP A 5 -3.94 0.09 4.61
C ASP A 5 -2.68 0.19 5.47
N VAL A 6 -1.70 0.98 5.00
CA VAL A 6 -0.40 1.16 5.65
C VAL A 6 -0.32 2.54 6.27
N LYS A 7 0.21 2.59 7.50
CA LYS A 7 0.60 3.82 8.19
C LYS A 7 2.06 3.70 8.61
N LEU A 8 2.94 4.42 7.92
CA LEU A 8 4.35 4.57 8.27
C LEU A 8 4.52 5.90 9.00
N ARG A 9 5.15 5.88 10.17
CA ARG A 9 5.46 7.08 10.94
C ARG A 9 6.90 7.10 11.44
N LEU A 10 7.59 8.21 11.22
CA LEU A 10 8.70 8.69 12.04
C LEU A 10 8.07 9.57 13.13
N ASN A 11 8.33 9.27 14.40
CA ASN A 11 7.62 9.89 15.52
C ASN A 11 8.52 10.77 16.38
N ASN A 12 9.80 10.44 16.47
CA ASN A 12 10.67 11.01 17.48
C ASN A 12 12.13 10.99 17.00
N LEU A 13 12.85 12.06 17.30
CA LEU A 13 14.31 12.13 17.23
C LEU A 13 14.82 12.28 18.66
N HIS A 14 15.65 11.35 19.11
CA HIS A 14 16.26 11.42 20.43
C HIS A 14 17.70 11.88 20.32
N CYS A 15 18.08 12.88 21.13
CA CYS A 15 19.45 13.34 21.28
C CYS A 15 20.12 12.57 22.42
N PHE A 16 21.22 11.86 22.16
CA PHE A 16 22.11 11.32 23.20
C PHE A 16 23.27 12.27 23.48
N GLU A 17 23.77 12.94 22.45
CA GLU A 17 24.86 13.92 22.47
C GLU A 17 24.60 14.87 21.30
N GLU A 18 24.62 16.18 21.54
CA GLU A 18 24.19 17.16 20.54
C GLU A 18 25.26 17.47 19.49
N GLY A 19 26.52 17.14 19.75
CA GLY A 19 27.63 17.28 18.81
C GLY A 19 28.26 18.67 18.77
N ASP A 20 27.50 19.70 19.13
CA ASP A 20 28.00 21.07 19.20
C ASP A 20 28.73 21.38 20.51
N GLY A 21 29.86 22.07 20.39
CA GLY A 21 30.65 22.49 21.53
C GLY A 21 30.01 23.64 22.30
N ILE A 22 30.07 24.86 21.72
CA ILE A 22 29.43 26.06 22.28
C ILE A 22 28.41 26.51 21.23
N GLY A 23 27.15 26.13 21.40
CA GLY A 23 26.07 26.35 20.43
C GLY A 23 24.77 25.69 20.89
N SER A 24 23.76 25.73 20.03
CA SER A 24 22.45 25.09 20.19
C SER A 24 22.27 24.12 19.04
N ALA A 25 21.93 22.86 19.32
CA ALA A 25 21.62 21.92 18.25
C ALA A 25 20.19 22.15 17.72
N GLU A 26 20.11 22.42 16.42
CA GLU A 26 18.96 22.83 15.63
C GLU A 26 18.69 21.83 14.48
N PRO A 27 18.41 20.53 14.78
CA PRO A 27 18.25 19.55 13.72
C PRO A 27 16.99 19.81 12.88
N TYR A 28 17.07 19.50 11.60
CA TYR A 28 15.92 19.45 10.68
C TYR A 28 15.93 18.17 9.84
N LEU A 29 14.74 17.75 9.39
CA LEU A 29 14.53 16.41 8.84
C LEU A 29 13.84 16.43 7.48
N TRP A 30 14.59 16.06 6.44
CA TRP A 30 14.02 15.78 5.14
C TRP A 30 13.52 14.34 5.03
N THR A 31 12.33 14.17 4.47
CA THR A 31 11.75 12.85 4.24
C THR A 31 11.16 12.71 2.85
N VAL A 32 11.45 11.58 2.20
CA VAL A 32 10.82 11.22 0.93
C VAL A 32 10.20 9.84 1.07
N PHE A 33 8.87 9.80 1.07
CA PHE A 33 8.14 8.55 1.17
C PHE A 33 7.93 7.96 -0.21
N PHE A 34 7.91 6.62 -0.28
CA PHE A 34 7.67 5.95 -1.53
C PHE A 34 6.91 4.64 -1.35
N LYS A 35 6.31 4.17 -2.44
CA LYS A 35 5.85 2.80 -2.60
C LYS A 35 6.05 2.32 -4.04
N ILE A 36 6.24 1.02 -4.21
CA ILE A 36 6.17 0.32 -5.50
C ILE A 36 5.14 -0.79 -5.32
N ASP A 37 4.02 -0.69 -6.03
CA ASP A 37 2.87 -1.54 -5.79
C ASP A 37 1.96 -1.66 -7.02
N GLY A 38 0.87 -2.43 -6.90
CA GLY A 38 -0.05 -2.70 -8.00
C GLY A 38 -0.83 -1.50 -8.55
N ASP A 39 -0.68 -0.29 -8.00
CA ASP A 39 -1.24 0.90 -8.66
C ASP A 39 -0.46 1.25 -9.92
N THR A 40 0.88 1.21 -9.86
CA THR A 40 1.77 1.72 -10.91
C THR A 40 2.71 0.67 -11.49
N ALA A 41 2.84 -0.50 -10.86
CA ALA A 41 3.76 -1.56 -11.29
C ALA A 41 3.06 -2.86 -11.72
N ARG A 42 3.69 -3.62 -12.62
CA ARG A 42 3.23 -4.93 -13.12
C ARG A 42 4.43 -5.87 -13.27
N VAL A 43 4.21 -7.18 -13.20
CA VAL A 43 5.23 -8.16 -13.61
C VAL A 43 4.95 -8.58 -15.04
N SER A 44 5.87 -8.26 -15.95
CA SER A 44 5.78 -8.61 -17.37
C SER A 44 5.92 -10.13 -17.62
N PRO A 45 5.57 -10.64 -18.82
CA PRO A 45 5.80 -12.04 -19.19
C PRO A 45 7.27 -12.47 -19.11
N ALA A 46 8.21 -11.53 -19.18
CA ALA A 46 9.64 -11.77 -18.99
C ALA A 46 10.04 -11.93 -17.51
N LEU A 47 9.06 -11.97 -16.58
CA LEU A 47 9.26 -12.03 -15.14
C LEU A 47 10.08 -10.86 -14.56
N ALA A 48 10.06 -9.73 -15.27
CA ALA A 48 10.65 -8.47 -14.85
C ALA A 48 9.54 -7.49 -14.44
N LEU A 49 9.82 -6.70 -13.42
CA LEU A 49 8.94 -5.64 -12.98
C LEU A 49 8.96 -4.48 -13.99
N THR A 50 7.79 -3.92 -14.28
CA THR A 50 7.60 -2.75 -15.14
C THR A 50 6.76 -1.71 -14.42
N GLY A 51 6.84 -0.45 -14.86
CA GLY A 51 6.10 0.66 -14.28
C GLY A 51 7.01 1.64 -13.52
N THR A 52 6.44 2.35 -12.55
CA THR A 52 7.12 3.41 -11.79
C THR A 52 6.83 3.30 -10.30
N ALA A 53 7.63 3.97 -9.49
CA ALA A 53 7.35 4.16 -8.07
C ALA A 53 6.35 5.31 -7.86
N THR A 54 5.54 5.21 -6.81
CA THR A 54 4.82 6.37 -6.27
C THR A 54 5.72 7.04 -5.24
N VAL A 55 6.09 8.30 -5.47
CA VAL A 55 6.90 9.11 -4.55
C VAL A 55 6.07 10.25 -3.98
N ARG A 56 6.11 10.41 -2.67
CA ARG A 56 5.46 11.48 -1.93
C ARG A 56 6.49 12.30 -1.15
N SER A 57 6.77 13.48 -1.68
CA SER A 57 7.51 14.57 -1.05
C SER A 57 6.83 15.08 0.22
N THR A 58 7.60 15.67 1.12
CA THR A 58 7.10 16.47 2.26
C THR A 58 7.56 17.92 2.13
N PRO A 59 7.09 18.84 2.97
CA PRO A 59 7.87 20.04 3.26
C PRO A 59 9.26 19.62 3.76
N GLY A 60 10.27 20.44 3.50
CA GLY A 60 11.64 20.19 3.97
C GLY A 60 12.41 21.51 3.95
N ASN A 61 12.68 22.05 5.13
CA ASN A 61 13.50 23.23 5.33
C ASN A 61 14.01 23.25 6.77
N GLN A 62 14.92 24.18 7.05
CA GLN A 62 15.26 24.59 8.41
C GLN A 62 14.00 24.89 9.24
N GLY A 63 14.09 24.62 10.54
CA GLY A 63 12.99 24.79 11.48
C GLY A 63 11.75 23.89 11.28
N ASP A 64 11.88 22.75 10.57
CA ASP A 64 10.77 21.80 10.38
C ASP A 64 10.55 20.84 11.58
N LEU A 65 11.47 20.85 12.54
CA LEU A 65 11.30 20.25 13.87
C LEU A 65 10.97 21.33 14.91
N PRO A 66 10.24 20.99 15.99
CA PRO A 66 9.72 21.97 16.93
C PRO A 66 10.70 22.45 18.01
N ASN A 67 11.88 21.83 18.14
CA ASN A 67 12.92 22.26 19.06
C ASN A 67 14.16 22.68 18.25
N HIS A 68 14.71 23.83 18.60
CA HIS A 68 15.86 24.49 17.96
C HIS A 68 16.97 24.75 18.99
N ASP A 69 16.98 23.99 20.08
CA ASP A 69 18.02 24.03 21.12
C ASP A 69 17.94 22.69 21.85
N VAL A 70 18.40 21.64 21.18
CA VAL A 70 18.16 20.25 21.61
C VAL A 70 19.28 19.76 22.52
N ASP A 71 19.00 19.72 23.82
CA ASP A 71 19.95 19.22 24.82
C ASP A 71 20.10 17.68 24.79
N PRO A 72 21.25 17.15 25.26
CA PRO A 72 21.43 15.71 25.48
C PRO A 72 20.36 15.11 26.40
N GLY A 73 19.72 14.03 25.93
CA GLY A 73 18.64 13.34 26.61
C GLY A 73 17.23 13.76 26.16
N GLU A 74 17.12 14.83 25.38
CA GLU A 74 15.83 15.31 24.89
C GLU A 74 15.23 14.47 23.77
N ASN A 75 13.92 14.66 23.57
CA ASN A 75 13.13 13.99 22.56
C ASN A 75 12.39 15.05 21.75
N VAL A 76 12.72 15.13 20.46
CA VAL A 76 12.14 16.06 19.51
C VAL A 76 11.05 15.32 18.72
N PRO A 77 9.76 15.63 18.93
CA PRO A 77 8.69 14.94 18.21
C PRO A 77 8.71 15.34 16.74
N VAL A 78 8.66 14.34 15.86
CA VAL A 78 8.63 14.56 14.40
C VAL A 78 7.20 14.92 13.98
N PRO A 79 6.94 16.12 13.41
CA PRO A 79 5.60 16.52 13.00
C PRO A 79 5.02 15.62 11.92
N ALA A 80 3.71 15.36 11.96
CA ALA A 80 3.07 14.45 10.99
C ALA A 80 3.21 14.91 9.52
N ALA A 81 3.38 16.22 9.27
CA ALA A 81 3.58 16.77 7.93
C ALA A 81 4.83 16.22 7.23
N ILE A 82 5.88 15.92 8.00
CA ILE A 82 7.14 15.34 7.51
C ILE A 82 7.34 13.89 8.00
N GLY A 83 6.70 13.48 9.09
CA GLY A 83 6.90 12.16 9.69
C GLY A 83 5.93 11.07 9.23
N GLU A 84 4.78 11.38 8.63
CA GLU A 84 3.69 10.40 8.48
C GLU A 84 3.26 10.14 7.03
N PHE A 85 3.31 8.87 6.61
CA PHE A 85 2.73 8.38 5.37
C PHE A 85 1.59 7.40 5.59
N ARG A 86 0.42 7.75 5.07
CA ARG A 86 -0.71 6.85 4.94
C ARG A 86 -0.93 6.52 3.47
N THR A 87 -1.00 5.23 3.17
CA THR A 87 -1.20 4.76 1.80
C THR A 87 -1.88 3.40 1.79
N ARG A 88 -2.25 2.95 0.59
CA ARG A 88 -2.59 1.55 0.35
C ARG A 88 -1.44 0.88 -0.37
N LEU A 89 -1.06 -0.30 0.09
CA LEU A 89 -0.09 -1.15 -0.59
C LEU A 89 -0.85 -2.29 -1.28
N LYS A 90 -0.95 -2.23 -2.60
CA LYS A 90 -1.61 -3.25 -3.42
C LYS A 90 -0.61 -4.32 -3.89
N PRO A 91 -0.98 -5.61 -3.91
CA PRO A 91 -0.19 -6.62 -4.61
C PRO A 91 0.05 -6.21 -6.06
N ILE A 92 1.21 -6.53 -6.59
CA ILE A 92 1.62 -6.24 -7.96
C ILE A 92 1.16 -7.41 -8.84
N PRO A 93 0.23 -7.22 -9.79
CA PRO A 93 -0.26 -8.32 -10.58
C PRO A 93 0.74 -8.74 -11.66
N LEU A 94 0.74 -10.03 -11.98
CA LEU A 94 1.41 -10.59 -13.14
C LEU A 94 0.54 -10.36 -14.37
N GLU A 95 1.15 -9.92 -15.47
CA GLU A 95 0.47 -9.84 -16.77
C GLU A 95 0.10 -11.23 -17.29
N GLN A 96 0.88 -12.24 -16.92
CA GLN A 96 0.61 -13.65 -17.19
C GLN A 96 0.89 -14.49 -15.94
N PRO A 97 -0.09 -15.23 -15.40
CA PRO A 97 0.13 -16.09 -14.25
C PRO A 97 1.18 -17.17 -14.50
N VAL A 98 2.01 -17.46 -13.50
CA VAL A 98 3.06 -18.50 -13.58
C VAL A 98 2.93 -19.44 -12.38
N GLY A 99 2.73 -20.73 -12.64
CA GLY A 99 2.64 -21.74 -11.57
C GLY A 99 1.52 -21.49 -10.55
N GLY A 100 0.43 -20.83 -10.96
CA GLY A 100 -0.68 -20.44 -10.08
C GLY A 100 -0.43 -19.16 -9.26
N VAL A 101 0.71 -18.49 -9.47
CA VAL A 101 0.97 -17.15 -8.94
C VAL A 101 0.36 -16.13 -9.89
N GLU A 102 -0.51 -15.26 -9.38
CA GLU A 102 -1.17 -14.18 -10.14
C GLU A 102 -0.67 -12.79 -9.73
N GLU A 103 0.02 -12.68 -8.60
CA GLU A 103 0.51 -11.42 -8.05
C GLU A 103 1.72 -11.63 -7.12
N VAL A 104 2.52 -10.58 -6.93
CA VAL A 104 3.64 -10.52 -5.98
C VAL A 104 3.49 -9.35 -5.01
N GLY A 105 4.27 -9.35 -3.93
CA GLY A 105 4.26 -8.28 -2.94
C GLY A 105 4.90 -7.01 -3.48
N GLY A 106 4.36 -5.85 -3.07
CA GLY A 106 5.00 -4.55 -3.23
C GLY A 106 5.93 -4.18 -2.08
N VAL A 107 6.42 -2.95 -2.11
CA VAL A 107 7.26 -2.34 -1.05
C VAL A 107 6.77 -0.93 -0.74
N VAL A 108 6.91 -0.52 0.52
CA VAL A 108 6.70 0.86 0.99
C VAL A 108 7.88 1.27 1.86
N GLY A 109 8.25 2.54 1.83
CA GLY A 109 9.40 3.01 2.58
C GLY A 109 9.47 4.52 2.73
N VAL A 110 10.53 4.96 3.40
CA VAL A 110 10.90 6.36 3.57
C VAL A 110 12.42 6.49 3.50
N ILE A 111 12.89 7.50 2.78
CA ILE A 111 14.27 7.99 2.86
C ILE A 111 14.26 9.15 3.83
N ALA A 112 15.12 9.10 4.85
CA ALA A 112 15.29 10.15 5.84
C ALA A 112 16.69 10.74 5.72
N VAL A 113 16.80 12.07 5.72
CA VAL A 113 18.06 12.80 5.79
C VAL A 113 17.95 13.78 6.94
N LEU A 114 18.75 13.56 7.98
CA LEU A 114 18.84 14.39 9.17
C LEU A 114 20.06 15.29 9.03
N MET A 115 19.86 16.58 9.25
CA MET A 115 20.88 17.62 9.12
C MET A 115 20.82 18.54 10.35
N GLU A 116 21.95 19.15 10.64
CA GLU A 116 22.15 20.20 11.63
C GLU A 116 22.03 21.57 10.94
N GLU A 117 21.29 22.51 11.53
CA GLU A 117 21.06 23.82 10.93
C GLU A 117 22.26 24.75 11.17
N ASP A 118 22.69 25.46 10.13
CA ASP A 118 23.72 26.49 10.19
C ASP A 118 23.32 27.68 9.30
N ASN A 119 24.28 28.34 8.62
CA ASN A 119 24.06 29.57 7.88
C ASN A 119 23.59 29.33 6.44
N THR A 120 23.16 28.11 6.08
CA THR A 120 22.67 27.86 4.72
C THR A 120 21.37 28.62 4.49
N PRO A 121 21.23 29.42 3.41
CA PRO A 121 19.98 30.11 3.17
C PRO A 121 18.82 29.12 2.97
N ASN A 122 17.70 29.36 3.65
CA ASN A 122 16.44 28.62 3.49
C ASN A 122 16.03 28.38 2.02
N SER A 123 16.37 29.29 1.09
CA SER A 123 16.11 29.12 -0.35
C SER A 123 16.99 28.06 -1.01
N ALA A 124 18.24 27.90 -0.55
CA ALA A 124 19.15 26.85 -1.01
C ALA A 124 18.74 25.49 -0.43
N ILE A 125 18.38 25.42 0.86
CA ILE A 125 17.82 24.21 1.50
C ILE A 125 16.57 23.75 0.75
N ALA A 126 15.63 24.64 0.45
CA ALA A 126 14.44 24.31 -0.33
C ALA A 126 14.76 23.78 -1.75
N LYS A 127 15.78 24.33 -2.42
CA LYS A 127 16.25 23.82 -3.73
C LYS A 127 16.90 22.43 -3.60
N GLY A 128 17.70 22.21 -2.57
CA GLY A 128 18.29 20.91 -2.24
C GLY A 128 17.22 19.85 -2.00
N HIS A 129 16.21 20.17 -1.19
CA HIS A 129 15.07 19.29 -0.93
C HIS A 129 14.29 18.96 -2.21
N ALA A 130 14.02 19.95 -3.07
CA ALA A 130 13.36 19.72 -4.35
C ALA A 130 14.20 18.80 -5.29
N ALA A 131 15.53 18.92 -5.23
CA ALA A 131 16.44 18.06 -5.97
C ALA A 131 16.47 16.63 -5.41
N LEU A 132 16.43 16.48 -4.08
CA LEU A 132 16.30 15.20 -3.41
C LEU A 132 15.04 14.47 -3.89
N ASP A 133 13.89 15.13 -3.84
CA ASP A 133 12.60 14.60 -4.29
C ASP A 133 12.63 14.11 -5.74
N LYS A 134 13.23 14.91 -6.63
CA LYS A 134 13.38 14.58 -8.04
C LYS A 134 14.30 13.38 -8.23
N ALA A 135 15.47 13.38 -7.60
CA ALA A 135 16.48 12.34 -7.75
C ALA A 135 16.04 11.00 -7.16
N VAL A 136 15.28 11.01 -6.06
CA VAL A 136 14.67 9.80 -5.48
C VAL A 136 13.70 9.16 -6.47
N ARG A 137 12.81 9.95 -7.07
CA ARG A 137 11.87 9.46 -8.09
C ARG A 137 12.59 8.86 -9.28
N GLU A 138 13.56 9.57 -9.84
CA GLU A 138 14.35 9.09 -10.98
C GLU A 138 15.13 7.82 -10.65
N SER A 139 15.71 7.73 -9.44
CA SER A 139 16.47 6.56 -9.00
C SER A 139 15.57 5.34 -8.78
N LEU A 140 14.39 5.53 -8.18
CA LEU A 140 13.42 4.44 -7.98
C LEU A 140 12.84 3.96 -9.32
N ASP A 141 12.49 4.87 -10.23
CA ASP A 141 11.97 4.51 -11.56
C ASP A 141 13.02 3.78 -12.40
N ALA A 142 14.31 4.10 -12.22
CA ALA A 142 15.41 3.37 -12.84
C ALA A 142 15.68 2.00 -12.19
N LEU A 143 15.38 1.83 -10.90
CA LEU A 143 15.53 0.57 -10.18
C LEU A 143 14.42 -0.42 -10.53
N VAL A 144 13.16 0.03 -10.64
CA VAL A 144 12.01 -0.82 -10.94
C VAL A 144 12.27 -1.85 -12.06
N PRO A 145 12.78 -1.48 -13.26
CA PRO A 145 13.01 -2.43 -14.34
C PRO A 145 14.18 -3.40 -14.13
N THR A 146 15.05 -3.17 -13.14
CA THR A 146 16.12 -4.12 -12.80
C THR A 146 15.61 -5.27 -11.94
N LEU A 147 14.50 -5.05 -11.22
CA LEU A 147 13.91 -6.04 -10.33
C LEU A 147 13.16 -7.12 -11.13
N ASN A 148 13.49 -8.37 -10.84
CA ASN A 148 12.92 -9.54 -11.52
C ASN A 148 12.89 -10.74 -10.58
N PHE A 149 12.43 -11.90 -11.05
CA PHE A 149 12.30 -13.08 -10.20
C PHE A 149 13.60 -13.53 -9.50
N ALA A 150 14.77 -13.28 -10.12
CA ALA A 150 16.09 -13.60 -9.59
C ALA A 150 16.72 -12.43 -8.81
N HIS A 151 16.14 -11.23 -8.91
CA HIS A 151 16.59 -9.99 -8.27
C HIS A 151 15.38 -9.24 -7.70
N GLN A 152 14.82 -9.78 -6.62
CA GLN A 152 13.52 -9.32 -6.08
C GLN A 152 13.65 -8.05 -5.23
N GLU A 153 14.85 -7.78 -4.73
CA GLU A 153 15.16 -6.62 -3.88
C GLU A 153 16.45 -5.97 -4.37
N PRO A 154 16.58 -4.63 -4.24
CA PRO A 154 17.85 -3.98 -4.53
C PRO A 154 18.96 -4.52 -3.64
N THR A 155 20.13 -4.75 -4.24
CA THR A 155 21.36 -5.07 -3.52
C THR A 155 21.88 -3.85 -2.76
N ASP A 156 22.72 -4.08 -1.74
CA ASP A 156 23.42 -3.01 -1.03
C ASP A 156 24.21 -2.12 -1.99
N ALA A 157 24.84 -2.71 -3.02
CA ALA A 157 25.59 -1.96 -4.03
C ALA A 157 24.69 -1.03 -4.88
N GLU A 158 23.49 -1.47 -5.24
CA GLU A 158 22.51 -0.61 -5.94
C GLU A 158 22.01 0.51 -5.03
N ILE A 159 21.73 0.21 -3.75
CA ILE A 159 21.33 1.21 -2.76
C ILE A 159 22.41 2.27 -2.59
N GLU A 160 23.69 1.87 -2.45
CA GLU A 160 24.80 2.82 -2.32
C GLU A 160 25.01 3.64 -3.61
N GLN A 161 24.83 3.04 -4.79
CA GLN A 161 24.86 3.81 -6.05
C GLN A 161 23.71 4.81 -6.14
N MET A 162 22.50 4.44 -5.70
CA MET A 162 21.36 5.36 -5.63
C MET A 162 21.63 6.50 -4.65
N LYS A 163 22.13 6.21 -3.44
CA LYS A 163 22.52 7.23 -2.46
C LYS A 163 23.54 8.21 -3.04
N ALA A 164 24.57 7.71 -3.75
CA ALA A 164 25.57 8.55 -4.39
C ALA A 164 24.98 9.44 -5.50
N ARG A 165 24.12 8.90 -6.37
CA ARG A 165 23.44 9.67 -7.43
C ARG A 165 22.53 10.76 -6.86
N ILE A 166 21.77 10.42 -5.82
CA ILE A 166 20.88 11.35 -5.13
C ILE A 166 21.71 12.47 -4.47
N GLY A 167 22.75 12.11 -3.71
CA GLY A 167 23.63 13.08 -3.05
C GLY A 167 24.28 14.04 -4.06
N ALA A 168 24.78 13.52 -5.18
CA ALA A 168 25.33 14.35 -6.25
C ALA A 168 24.30 15.30 -6.89
N ALA A 169 23.05 14.86 -7.05
CA ALA A 169 21.98 15.69 -7.58
C ALA A 169 21.62 16.84 -6.63
N VAL A 170 21.52 16.57 -5.32
CA VAL A 170 21.30 17.59 -4.27
C VAL A 170 22.45 18.59 -4.27
N THR A 171 23.69 18.10 -4.18
CA THR A 171 24.93 18.91 -4.23
C THR A 171 24.92 19.86 -5.42
N LYS A 172 24.60 19.33 -6.61
CA LYS A 172 24.58 20.10 -7.85
C LYS A 172 23.50 21.18 -7.84
N ALA A 173 22.35 20.91 -7.24
CA ALA A 173 21.22 21.83 -7.23
C ALA A 173 21.42 23.04 -6.31
N VAL A 174 22.21 22.87 -5.25
CA VAL A 174 22.53 23.97 -4.31
C VAL A 174 23.82 24.70 -4.70
N LYS A 175 24.59 24.17 -5.66
CA LYS A 175 25.96 24.66 -5.89
C LYS A 175 26.09 26.12 -6.29
N ASP A 176 25.07 26.64 -6.95
CA ASP A 176 25.06 28.01 -7.45
C ASP A 176 24.55 28.99 -6.37
N ASP A 177 24.02 28.45 -5.26
CA ASP A 177 23.46 29.19 -4.12
C ASP A 177 24.34 29.11 -2.86
N VAL A 178 25.25 28.14 -2.77
CA VAL A 178 26.18 27.96 -1.65
C VAL A 178 27.60 27.58 -2.12
N SER A 179 28.61 27.89 -1.33
CA SER A 179 29.99 27.45 -1.56
C SER A 179 30.14 25.94 -1.32
N VAL A 180 30.01 25.15 -2.39
CA VAL A 180 30.05 23.67 -2.32
C VAL A 180 31.36 23.09 -1.79
N TRP A 181 32.47 23.82 -1.92
CA TRP A 181 33.75 23.37 -1.39
C TRP A 181 33.80 23.45 0.14
N GLU A 182 33.00 24.31 0.77
CA GLU A 182 32.79 24.35 2.23
C GLU A 182 31.76 23.30 2.66
N TRP A 183 30.65 23.17 1.93
CA TRP A 183 29.56 22.20 2.20
C TRP A 183 29.96 20.72 2.03
N LEU A 184 30.88 20.38 1.13
CA LEU A 184 31.41 19.00 0.96
C LEU A 184 32.67 18.72 1.81
N GLY A 185 33.26 19.76 2.41
CA GLY A 185 34.58 19.72 3.02
C GLY A 185 34.61 19.64 4.55
N GLY A 186 33.46 19.74 5.24
CA GLY A 186 33.35 19.64 6.69
C GLY A 186 34.17 20.67 7.47
N PHE A 187 34.30 21.90 6.95
CA PHE A 187 35.07 22.99 7.58
C PHE A 187 34.51 24.40 7.26
N GLY A 188 33.19 24.56 7.12
CA GLY A 188 32.55 25.87 6.96
C GLY A 188 31.15 25.88 7.57
N ASN A 189 30.67 27.06 7.97
CA ASN A 189 29.39 27.33 8.67
C ASN A 189 28.12 26.98 7.84
N MET A 190 28.08 25.82 7.18
CA MET A 190 26.99 25.34 6.32
C MET A 190 26.49 24.02 6.87
N ASP A 191 25.16 23.85 6.85
CA ASP A 191 24.41 22.76 7.49
C ASP A 191 25.07 21.38 7.31
N ASP A 192 25.45 20.78 8.43
CA ASP A 192 26.15 19.51 8.48
C ASP A 192 25.19 18.32 8.45
N ARG A 193 25.61 17.24 7.78
CA ARG A 193 24.79 16.03 7.69
C ARG A 193 25.03 15.11 8.90
N ILE A 194 24.11 15.12 9.86
CA ILE A 194 24.05 14.11 10.93
C ILE A 194 23.92 12.68 10.35
N GLY A 195 23.02 12.47 9.38
CA GLY A 195 22.94 11.16 8.74
C GLY A 195 21.82 10.96 7.72
N SER A 196 21.84 9.81 7.05
CA SER A 196 20.74 9.40 6.19
C SER A 196 20.50 7.90 6.24
N GLU A 197 19.24 7.50 6.04
CA GLU A 197 18.84 6.09 6.03
C GLU A 197 17.65 5.84 5.09
N VAL A 198 17.60 4.63 4.53
CA VAL A 198 16.45 4.15 3.76
C VAL A 198 15.75 3.04 4.55
N PHE A 199 14.54 3.32 5.02
CA PHE A 199 13.68 2.31 5.62
C PHE A 199 12.74 1.76 4.56
N ARG A 200 12.71 0.44 4.41
CA ARG A 200 11.86 -0.25 3.43
C ARG A 200 11.20 -1.47 4.07
N PHE A 201 9.95 -1.71 3.70
CA PHE A 201 9.14 -2.79 4.24
C PHE A 201 8.43 -3.52 3.11
N SER A 202 8.67 -4.82 3.02
CA SER A 202 7.99 -5.66 2.05
C SER A 202 6.53 -5.88 2.45
N HIS A 203 5.69 -6.13 1.46
CA HIS A 203 4.29 -6.50 1.65
C HIS A 203 4.14 -7.67 2.63
N LYS A 204 5.02 -8.68 2.51
CA LYS A 204 4.99 -9.89 3.33
C LYS A 204 5.35 -9.63 4.78
N GLU A 205 6.32 -8.76 5.05
CA GLU A 205 6.66 -8.34 6.43
C GLU A 205 5.51 -7.59 7.07
N LEU A 206 4.87 -6.69 6.31
CA LEU A 206 3.73 -5.92 6.79
C LEU A 206 2.48 -6.78 7.04
N GLU A 207 2.18 -7.76 6.19
CA GLU A 207 1.11 -8.73 6.43
C GLU A 207 1.35 -9.53 7.72
N ARG A 208 2.59 -9.95 7.97
CA ARG A 208 2.95 -10.70 9.17
C ARG A 208 2.87 -9.85 10.44
N ALA A 209 3.36 -8.62 10.38
CA ALA A 209 3.36 -7.70 11.52
C ALA A 209 1.95 -7.18 11.84
N GLY A 210 1.13 -6.99 10.81
CA GLY A 210 -0.23 -6.49 10.93
C GLY A 210 -0.32 -5.21 11.77
N ALA A 211 -1.36 -5.12 12.59
CA ALA A 211 -1.60 -3.96 13.45
C ALA A 211 -0.55 -3.79 14.56
N GLY A 212 0.21 -4.85 14.90
CA GLY A 212 1.33 -4.76 15.83
C GLY A 212 2.47 -3.89 15.31
N GLY A 213 2.68 -3.94 13.99
CA GLY A 213 3.66 -3.12 13.28
C GLY A 213 5.12 -3.54 13.48
N LEU A 214 6.01 -2.84 12.76
CA LEU A 214 7.46 -2.99 12.82
C LEU A 214 8.07 -1.67 13.31
N GLU A 215 9.01 -1.76 14.23
CA GLU A 215 9.71 -0.58 14.75
C GLU A 215 10.71 -0.04 13.73
N ILE A 216 10.85 1.29 13.74
CA ILE A 216 11.88 2.02 13.02
C ILE A 216 12.82 2.60 14.06
N ARG A 217 14.10 2.25 13.99
CA ARG A 217 15.16 2.85 14.80
C ARG A 217 16.42 2.96 13.95
N LYS A 218 17.04 4.13 13.94
CA LYS A 218 18.37 4.34 13.39
C LYS A 218 19.12 5.32 14.25
N ARG A 219 20.27 4.87 14.75
CA ARG A 219 21.24 5.70 15.46
C ARG A 219 22.27 6.24 14.47
N PHE A 220 22.55 7.54 14.56
CA PHE A 220 23.55 8.28 13.79
C PHE A 220 24.59 8.81 14.78
N LYS A 221 25.88 8.59 14.50
CA LYS A 221 27.00 9.02 15.35
C LYS A 221 27.93 9.94 14.56
N ASN A 222 27.38 11.07 14.13
CA ASN A 222 28.05 12.11 13.37
C ASN A 222 27.36 13.43 13.70
N GLU A 223 28.13 14.51 13.90
CA GLU A 223 27.64 15.76 14.50
C GLU A 223 26.75 15.48 15.73
N GLY A 224 27.31 14.75 16.69
CA GLY A 224 26.60 14.24 17.86
C GLY A 224 26.18 12.76 17.74
N ASP A 225 25.24 12.36 18.59
CA ASP A 225 24.69 11.02 18.69
C ASP A 225 23.16 11.10 18.77
N TRP A 226 22.50 10.72 17.68
CA TRP A 226 21.08 10.92 17.46
C TRP A 226 20.39 9.60 17.14
N GLU A 227 19.15 9.41 17.57
CA GLU A 227 18.33 8.25 17.17
C GLU A 227 16.98 8.67 16.62
N LEU A 228 16.77 8.41 15.33
CA LEU A 228 15.47 8.53 14.68
C LEU A 228 14.63 7.29 14.97
N GLN A 229 13.41 7.52 15.47
CA GLN A 229 12.49 6.49 15.92
C GLN A 229 11.14 6.59 15.22
N GLY A 230 10.50 5.44 15.01
CA GLY A 230 9.22 5.37 14.34
C GLY A 230 8.58 3.99 14.39
N ARG A 231 7.50 3.82 13.64
CA ARG A 231 6.81 2.55 13.45
C ARG A 231 6.06 2.53 12.13
N VAL A 232 6.03 1.38 11.49
CA VAL A 232 5.09 1.09 10.39
C VAL A 232 4.07 0.06 10.84
N THR A 233 2.80 0.31 10.56
CA THR A 233 1.70 -0.61 10.83
C THR A 233 0.94 -0.86 9.55
N ALA A 234 0.37 -2.05 9.41
CA ALA A 234 -0.47 -2.39 8.27
C ALA A 234 -1.71 -3.16 8.73
N SER A 235 -2.80 -3.04 7.99
CA SER A 235 -3.98 -3.89 8.19
C SER A 235 -4.56 -4.21 6.83
N PRO A 236 -5.06 -5.44 6.60
CA PRO A 236 -5.81 -5.73 5.40
C PRO A 236 -6.91 -4.70 5.21
N VAL A 237 -6.99 -4.10 4.02
CA VAL A 237 -8.16 -3.31 3.64
C VAL A 237 -9.35 -4.25 3.78
N SER A 238 -10.25 -3.96 4.71
CA SER A 238 -11.51 -4.68 4.76
C SER A 238 -12.23 -4.38 3.45
N THR A 239 -12.32 -5.36 2.55
CA THR A 239 -13.30 -5.29 1.46
C THR A 239 -14.64 -5.21 2.15
N ALA A 240 -15.23 -4.02 2.13
CA ALA A 240 -16.47 -3.79 2.82
C ALA A 240 -17.56 -4.58 2.05
N VAL A 241 -17.94 -5.74 2.57
CA VAL A 241 -18.81 -6.71 1.92
C VAL A 241 -20.27 -6.51 2.32
N GLY A 242 -21.18 -6.93 1.46
CA GLY A 242 -22.59 -7.09 1.80
C GLY A 242 -23.02 -8.55 1.81
N ARG A 243 -24.32 -8.76 1.90
CA ARG A 243 -24.95 -10.08 1.86
C ARG A 243 -26.11 -10.08 0.86
N LEU A 244 -26.42 -11.24 0.28
CA LEU A 244 -27.61 -11.45 -0.54
C LEU A 244 -28.41 -12.63 0.01
N GLN A 245 -29.57 -12.35 0.58
CA GLN A 245 -30.55 -13.36 0.95
C GLN A 245 -31.33 -13.79 -0.30
N VAL A 246 -31.19 -15.07 -0.66
CA VAL A 246 -31.92 -15.70 -1.76
C VAL A 246 -32.98 -16.61 -1.17
N THR A 247 -34.25 -16.27 -1.39
CA THR A 247 -35.38 -17.10 -0.96
C THR A 247 -35.95 -17.83 -2.18
N LEU A 248 -35.94 -19.17 -2.14
CA LEU A 248 -36.55 -20.00 -3.17
C LEU A 248 -37.94 -20.46 -2.72
N ARG A 249 -38.93 -20.35 -3.62
CA ARG A 249 -40.32 -20.80 -3.39
C ARG A 249 -40.78 -21.70 -4.54
N GLY A 250 -41.67 -22.64 -4.25
CA GLY A 250 -42.19 -23.58 -5.26
C GLY A 250 -41.29 -24.78 -5.56
N ILE A 251 -40.11 -24.90 -4.92
CA ILE A 251 -39.22 -26.06 -5.08
C ILE A 251 -39.52 -27.10 -4.00
N PRO A 252 -39.87 -28.35 -4.37
CA PRO A 252 -40.13 -29.41 -3.39
C PRO A 252 -38.93 -29.66 -2.46
N ALA A 253 -39.20 -29.89 -1.17
CA ALA A 253 -38.16 -30.15 -0.17
C ALA A 253 -37.32 -31.40 -0.46
N ALA A 254 -37.90 -32.39 -1.15
CA ALA A 254 -37.20 -33.62 -1.54
C ALA A 254 -36.45 -33.52 -2.89
N ALA A 255 -36.63 -32.44 -3.67
CA ALA A 255 -35.99 -32.32 -4.98
C ALA A 255 -34.49 -32.01 -4.86
N ALA A 256 -33.62 -32.85 -5.43
CA ALA A 256 -32.17 -32.65 -5.47
C ALA A 256 -31.76 -31.81 -6.69
N VAL A 257 -32.21 -30.55 -6.74
CA VAL A 257 -31.97 -29.63 -7.87
C VAL A 257 -31.28 -28.33 -7.41
N VAL A 258 -30.49 -27.73 -8.30
CA VAL A 258 -29.79 -26.44 -8.11
C VAL A 258 -30.12 -25.47 -9.25
N PRO A 259 -31.36 -24.97 -9.34
CA PRO A 259 -31.86 -24.35 -10.56
C PRO A 259 -31.53 -22.85 -10.67
N VAL A 260 -30.97 -22.24 -9.63
CA VAL A 260 -30.62 -20.81 -9.61
C VAL A 260 -29.11 -20.63 -9.64
N ARG A 261 -28.62 -19.74 -10.50
CA ARG A 261 -27.23 -19.27 -10.52
C ARG A 261 -27.18 -17.79 -10.18
N VAL A 262 -26.32 -17.41 -9.24
CA VAL A 262 -26.05 -16.02 -8.86
C VAL A 262 -24.66 -15.65 -9.36
N THR A 263 -24.56 -14.57 -10.14
CA THR A 263 -23.29 -14.02 -10.64
C THR A 263 -23.17 -12.53 -10.32
N GLY A 264 -21.97 -12.06 -10.00
CA GLY A 264 -21.69 -10.67 -9.67
C GLY A 264 -20.19 -10.38 -9.64
N PRO A 265 -19.76 -9.20 -9.15
CA PRO A 265 -18.35 -8.82 -9.11
C PRO A 265 -17.51 -9.87 -8.36
N GLY A 266 -16.65 -10.60 -9.08
CA GLY A 266 -15.78 -11.64 -8.52
C GLY A 266 -16.53 -12.85 -7.91
N PHE A 267 -17.82 -13.02 -8.17
CA PHE A 267 -18.64 -14.04 -7.51
C PHE A 267 -19.51 -14.84 -8.50
N SER A 268 -19.55 -16.17 -8.32
CA SER A 268 -20.43 -17.08 -9.07
C SER A 268 -20.81 -18.28 -8.21
N LYS A 269 -22.11 -18.50 -7.94
CA LYS A 269 -22.57 -19.66 -7.14
C LYS A 269 -23.95 -20.15 -7.58
N SER A 270 -24.13 -21.48 -7.56
CA SER A 270 -25.44 -22.11 -7.76
C SER A 270 -26.16 -22.33 -6.43
N VAL A 271 -27.48 -22.16 -6.43
CA VAL A 271 -28.34 -22.19 -5.25
C VAL A 271 -29.51 -23.15 -5.52
N GLY A 272 -29.64 -24.17 -4.66
CA GLY A 272 -30.75 -25.14 -4.69
C GLY A 272 -31.76 -24.99 -3.55
N ARG A 273 -31.41 -24.19 -2.53
CA ARG A 273 -32.23 -23.93 -1.35
C ARG A 273 -32.10 -22.47 -0.92
N SER A 274 -33.11 -21.97 -0.21
CA SER A 274 -33.03 -20.63 0.38
C SER A 274 -31.79 -20.49 1.26
N THR A 275 -31.04 -19.41 1.07
CA THR A 275 -29.75 -19.21 1.73
C THR A 275 -29.39 -17.73 1.78
N THR A 276 -28.43 -17.37 2.62
CA THR A 276 -27.79 -16.05 2.62
C THR A 276 -26.37 -16.19 2.13
N LEU A 277 -26.05 -15.54 1.01
CA LEU A 277 -24.70 -15.43 0.48
C LEU A 277 -24.00 -14.28 1.21
N THR A 278 -22.86 -14.56 1.84
CA THR A 278 -22.04 -13.60 2.59
C THR A 278 -20.79 -13.19 1.80
N ASP A 279 -20.07 -12.21 2.33
CA ASP A 279 -18.76 -11.79 1.83
C ASP A 279 -18.77 -11.37 0.36
N LEU A 280 -19.90 -10.77 -0.04
CA LEU A 280 -20.15 -10.33 -1.41
C LEU A 280 -19.54 -8.94 -1.62
N PRO A 281 -18.64 -8.74 -2.60
CA PRO A 281 -18.23 -7.41 -3.03
C PRO A 281 -19.44 -6.54 -3.39
N PRO A 282 -19.44 -5.24 -3.06
CA PRO A 282 -20.52 -4.34 -3.43
C PRO A 282 -20.70 -4.29 -4.95
N GLY A 283 -21.95 -4.29 -5.40
CA GLY A 283 -22.29 -4.20 -6.81
C GLY A 283 -23.56 -4.94 -7.18
N THR A 284 -23.81 -5.03 -8.49
CA THR A 284 -25.02 -5.65 -9.03
C THR A 284 -24.81 -7.15 -9.26
N TYR A 285 -25.67 -7.94 -8.66
CA TYR A 285 -25.72 -9.39 -8.82
C TYR A 285 -26.88 -9.77 -9.73
N THR A 286 -26.61 -10.64 -10.70
CA THR A 286 -27.60 -11.24 -11.59
C THR A 286 -27.97 -12.63 -11.04
N ILE A 287 -29.27 -12.86 -10.87
CA ILE A 287 -29.85 -14.10 -10.40
C ILE A 287 -30.60 -14.72 -11.57
N THR A 288 -30.04 -15.79 -12.13
CA THR A 288 -30.62 -16.52 -13.26
C THR A 288 -31.24 -17.82 -12.76
N ALA A 289 -32.54 -17.94 -12.92
CA ALA A 289 -33.32 -19.12 -12.57
C ALA A 289 -33.62 -19.92 -13.86
N ARG A 290 -33.45 -21.23 -13.80
CA ARG A 290 -33.73 -22.15 -14.93
C ARG A 290 -34.91 -23.04 -14.61
N THR A 291 -35.70 -23.37 -15.64
CA THR A 291 -36.73 -24.40 -15.56
C THR A 291 -36.10 -25.75 -15.24
N PHE A 292 -36.79 -26.56 -14.43
CA PHE A 292 -36.38 -27.92 -14.14
C PHE A 292 -37.59 -28.85 -14.04
N THR A 293 -37.36 -30.15 -14.11
CA THR A 293 -38.40 -31.18 -14.01
C THR A 293 -38.15 -32.04 -12.77
N THR A 294 -39.22 -32.42 -12.08
CA THR A 294 -39.18 -33.43 -11.02
C THR A 294 -40.09 -34.60 -11.38
N GLY A 295 -39.75 -35.80 -10.91
CA GLY A 295 -40.47 -37.03 -11.26
C GLY A 295 -40.07 -37.59 -12.62
N LEU A 296 -40.62 -38.76 -12.97
CA LEU A 296 -40.34 -39.44 -14.23
C LEU A 296 -41.32 -39.01 -15.33
N PRO A 297 -40.86 -38.75 -16.57
CA PRO A 297 -41.74 -38.46 -17.71
C PRO A 297 -42.85 -39.51 -17.89
N GLY A 298 -44.06 -39.08 -18.24
CA GLY A 298 -45.23 -39.94 -18.41
C GLY A 298 -45.77 -40.56 -17.10
N LYS A 299 -45.27 -40.15 -15.92
CA LYS A 299 -45.83 -40.55 -14.62
C LYS A 299 -46.63 -39.40 -14.01
N PRO A 300 -47.68 -39.68 -13.19
CA PRO A 300 -48.45 -38.65 -12.48
C PRO A 300 -47.62 -37.75 -11.56
N THR A 301 -46.44 -38.23 -11.14
CA THR A 301 -45.47 -37.51 -10.32
C THR A 301 -44.64 -36.49 -11.10
N CYS A 302 -44.69 -36.50 -12.44
CA CYS A 302 -43.94 -35.56 -13.25
C CYS A 302 -44.49 -34.14 -13.10
N ARG A 303 -43.59 -33.18 -12.86
CA ARG A 303 -43.88 -31.76 -12.80
C ARG A 303 -42.80 -30.94 -13.50
N PHE A 304 -43.20 -29.99 -14.35
CA PHE A 304 -42.35 -28.88 -14.78
C PHE A 304 -42.41 -27.77 -13.74
N HIS A 305 -41.25 -27.17 -13.46
CA HIS A 305 -41.11 -26.03 -12.56
C HIS A 305 -40.48 -24.89 -13.35
N THR A 306 -41.29 -23.89 -13.69
CA THR A 306 -40.87 -22.73 -14.47
C THR A 306 -40.71 -21.53 -13.53
N PRO A 307 -39.58 -20.81 -13.56
CA PRO A 307 -39.40 -19.64 -12.71
C PRO A 307 -40.29 -18.51 -13.21
N ASP A 308 -40.96 -17.80 -12.28
CA ASP A 308 -41.84 -16.69 -12.63
C ASP A 308 -41.05 -15.54 -13.30
N LEU A 309 -39.79 -15.36 -12.87
CA LEU A 309 -38.81 -14.47 -13.51
C LEU A 309 -37.51 -15.23 -13.73
N PRO A 310 -37.11 -15.52 -14.98
CA PRO A 310 -35.89 -16.28 -15.27
C PRO A 310 -34.61 -15.49 -14.97
N THR A 311 -34.69 -14.15 -14.93
CA THR A 311 -33.55 -13.29 -14.57
C THR A 311 -34.01 -12.14 -13.68
N GLN A 312 -33.29 -11.90 -12.58
CA GLN A 312 -33.46 -10.76 -11.70
C GLN A 312 -32.10 -10.13 -11.38
N GLN A 313 -32.08 -8.85 -11.02
CA GLN A 313 -30.87 -8.17 -10.53
C GLN A 313 -31.07 -7.59 -9.14
N ARG A 314 -30.04 -7.63 -8.31
CA ARG A 314 -30.01 -6.97 -7.00
C ARG A 314 -28.67 -6.30 -6.76
N THR A 315 -28.72 -5.08 -6.27
CA THR A 315 -27.53 -4.36 -5.81
C THR A 315 -27.26 -4.73 -4.35
N VAL A 316 -26.06 -5.23 -4.09
CA VAL A 316 -25.53 -5.45 -2.75
C VAL A 316 -24.67 -4.25 -2.40
N ALA A 317 -25.03 -3.53 -1.33
CA ALA A 317 -24.23 -2.43 -0.80
C ALA A 317 -23.37 -2.91 0.38
N VAL A 318 -22.33 -2.15 0.68
CA VAL A 318 -21.45 -2.36 1.83
C VAL A 318 -22.26 -2.52 3.12
N GLY A 319 -22.00 -3.58 3.88
CA GLY A 319 -22.60 -3.85 5.19
C GLY A 319 -24.09 -4.21 5.17
N GLN A 320 -24.74 -4.14 4.01
CA GLN A 320 -26.18 -4.37 3.86
C GLN A 320 -26.50 -5.80 3.46
N THR A 321 -27.71 -6.26 3.76
CA THR A 321 -28.27 -7.51 3.24
C THR A 321 -29.34 -7.19 2.19
N ALA A 322 -29.02 -7.37 0.91
CA ALA A 322 -30.00 -7.33 -0.16
C ALA A 322 -30.85 -8.62 -0.14
N SER A 323 -32.08 -8.55 -0.65
CA SER A 323 -32.99 -9.70 -0.68
C SER A 323 -33.59 -9.94 -2.07
N VAL A 324 -33.70 -11.20 -2.46
CA VAL A 324 -34.40 -11.65 -3.67
C VAL A 324 -35.25 -12.87 -3.37
N SER A 325 -36.45 -12.91 -3.95
CA SER A 325 -37.30 -14.10 -3.98
C SER A 325 -37.37 -14.64 -5.39
N VAL A 326 -37.09 -15.94 -5.56
CA VAL A 326 -37.27 -16.66 -6.81
C VAL A 326 -38.37 -17.68 -6.59
N SER A 327 -39.50 -17.44 -7.25
CA SER A 327 -40.68 -18.30 -7.20
C SER A 327 -40.74 -19.16 -8.45
N TYR A 328 -41.15 -20.41 -8.25
CA TYR A 328 -41.41 -21.37 -9.32
C TYR A 328 -42.89 -21.73 -9.34
N THR A 329 -43.47 -21.66 -10.52
CA THR A 329 -44.80 -22.21 -10.80
C THR A 329 -44.64 -23.66 -11.27
N SER A 330 -45.48 -24.56 -10.74
CA SER A 330 -45.41 -26.00 -11.01
C SER A 330 -46.64 -26.50 -11.78
N GLU A 331 -46.40 -27.25 -12.85
CA GLU A 331 -47.46 -27.85 -13.69
C GLU A 331 -47.17 -29.32 -14.03
N PRO A 332 -48.18 -30.18 -14.21
CA PRO A 332 -47.98 -31.56 -14.66
C PRO A 332 -47.31 -31.63 -16.03
N CYS A 333 -46.43 -32.61 -16.27
CA CYS A 333 -45.70 -32.74 -17.55
C CYS A 333 -46.56 -33.16 -18.76
N GLY A 334 -47.88 -33.27 -18.62
CA GLY A 334 -48.73 -34.06 -19.51
C GLY A 334 -48.66 -35.55 -19.19
N ALA A 335 -49.77 -36.26 -19.40
CA ALA A 335 -49.83 -37.72 -19.35
C ALA A 335 -49.34 -38.32 -20.67
#